data_AF-A0A7W0M942-F1
#
_entry.id   AF-A0A7W0M942-F1
#
_cell.length_a   1.000
_cell.length_b   1.000
_cell.length_c   1.000
_cell.angle_alpha   90.00
_cell.angle_beta   90.00
_cell.angle_gamma   90.00
#
_symmetry.space_group_name_H-M   'P 1'
#
loop_
_entity.id
_entity.type
_entity.pdbx_description
1 polymer ?
#
loop_
_entity_poly.entity_id
_entity_poly.type
_entity_poly.pdbx_seq_one_letter_code
_entity_poly.pdbx_strand_id
1 'polypeptide(L)'
;MRSLVAYWPIALICIGLPALAAILYGCERRPAIVIDAGDSAGERCAALLENGIDMVRPDALGLVSTGTTLKSDPRLAAETLSQWLRRPDCRGAVPTEPLSDDAKSLLARLLGSDGLKQVTSERLTSFEAAHIRDALLDFSTADTLSRGTEQDIDRFTRLFEYVTRTVSAQATGTADLPLTAYEAHLFGRGSAEDRAWLFANLVRQLRTDAVVLRPADATDSDPWWVGVLLDDGVYLFDTSLGLPVPAPEQANDASGALLPRPATWAEAVATPTLLTEYRQQAGLDPQPIDAARLQSPRVELIGPSSFWNLAMERLELSLTEDRGVLLYDPLHSTPAGPGMYERVAAAGGSFWTADAIGVWPHTEEIRVARQDLPASQQQRLQQRIRPYLGPVRINTKGPEPFPEPPSRDLWETRIEHMSGRSAAARGSYQLIRLAAAPVLANDDPSAIVDALLSSSDQSLNSQAADEAFYWMAQAQYAERDFATAAATAQRYIDEGGDRSDEAAGLRVLCLAAEGQTEQAAEAVAELPETIPGLRRLQWFAERWRKPAPE
;
A
#
# COMPACT_ATOMS: atom_id res chain seq x y z
N MET A 1 -50.15 -38.80 26.47
CA MET A 1 -51.43 -39.48 26.12
C MET A 1 -52.53 -38.41 26.12
N ARG A 2 -53.09 -38.10 24.93
CA ARG A 2 -54.28 -37.25 24.62
C ARG A 2 -54.16 -35.73 24.95
N SER A 3 -54.02 -34.76 24.03
CA SER A 3 -54.68 -34.36 22.75
C SER A 3 -55.89 -33.42 22.90
N LEU A 4 -55.95 -32.42 21.98
CA LEU A 4 -57.03 -31.48 21.54
C LEU A 4 -56.81 -30.01 21.97
N VAL A 5 -56.45 -29.02 21.14
CA VAL A 5 -56.89 -28.49 19.80
C VAL A 5 -58.14 -27.61 19.85
N ALA A 6 -57.97 -26.33 19.43
CA ALA A 6 -58.83 -25.43 18.61
C ALA A 6 -58.77 -23.97 19.16
N TYR A 7 -58.03 -23.02 18.56
CA TYR A 7 -58.30 -22.20 17.36
C TYR A 7 -59.64 -21.47 17.32
N TRP A 8 -59.61 -20.13 17.27
CA TRP A 8 -60.29 -19.29 16.26
C TRP A 8 -59.70 -17.86 16.17
N PRO A 9 -59.78 -17.18 15.01
CA PRO A 9 -58.92 -16.05 14.61
C PRO A 9 -59.67 -14.71 14.45
N ILE A 10 -58.97 -13.60 14.13
CA ILE A 10 -59.24 -12.67 13.00
C ILE A 10 -58.36 -11.40 13.05
N ALA A 11 -57.66 -11.20 11.93
CA ALA A 11 -57.26 -9.97 11.22
C ALA A 11 -56.47 -8.85 11.93
N LEU A 12 -55.19 -8.74 11.55
CA LEU A 12 -54.56 -7.44 11.35
C LEU A 12 -54.25 -7.24 9.86
N ILE A 13 -54.72 -6.12 9.35
CA ILE A 13 -54.54 -5.62 7.99
C ILE A 13 -53.14 -4.99 7.91
N CYS A 14 -52.21 -5.60 7.18
CA CYS A 14 -50.95 -4.97 6.80
C CYS A 14 -51.16 -4.14 5.54
N ILE A 15 -51.17 -2.82 5.68
CA ILE A 15 -51.05 -1.88 4.57
C ILE A 15 -49.57 -1.79 4.20
N GLY A 16 -49.28 -2.00 2.91
CA GLY A 16 -47.94 -2.17 2.37
C GLY A 16 -47.05 -0.93 2.49
N LEU A 17 -45.82 -1.17 2.97
CA LEU A 17 -44.64 -0.35 2.71
C LEU A 17 -43.94 -0.93 1.47
N PRO A 18 -43.57 -0.11 0.48
CA PRO A 18 -42.83 -0.59 -0.68
C PRO A 18 -41.41 -0.98 -0.24
N ALA A 19 -40.98 -2.12 -0.76
CA ALA A 19 -39.69 -2.75 -0.52
C ALA A 19 -38.52 -1.76 -0.72
N LEU A 20 -37.79 -1.48 0.36
CA LEU A 20 -36.36 -1.16 0.26
C LEU A 20 -35.69 -2.43 -0.27
N ALA A 21 -35.39 -2.45 -1.56
CA ALA A 21 -34.50 -3.45 -2.12
C ALA A 21 -33.12 -3.20 -1.50
N ALA A 22 -32.74 -4.04 -0.55
CA ALA A 22 -31.35 -4.21 -0.18
C ALA A 22 -30.59 -4.61 -1.45
N ILE A 23 -29.84 -3.68 -2.02
CA ILE A 23 -28.85 -3.97 -3.05
C ILE A 23 -27.74 -4.71 -2.32
N LEU A 24 -27.93 -6.02 -2.17
CA LEU A 24 -26.83 -6.94 -1.96
C LEU A 24 -25.97 -6.82 -3.21
N TYR A 25 -24.89 -6.05 -3.15
CA TYR A 25 -23.81 -6.08 -4.12
C TYR A 25 -23.12 -7.46 -4.03
N GLY A 26 -23.83 -8.47 -4.51
CA GLY A 26 -23.35 -9.82 -4.63
C GLY A 26 -22.42 -9.91 -5.84
N CYS A 27 -21.20 -10.37 -5.58
CA CYS A 27 -20.24 -10.84 -6.57
C CYS A 27 -20.89 -11.78 -7.60
N GLU A 28 -21.44 -11.25 -8.70
CA GLU A 28 -21.62 -12.05 -9.90
C GLU A 28 -20.24 -12.23 -10.54
N ARG A 29 -19.62 -13.38 -10.26
CA ARG A 29 -18.41 -13.84 -10.93
C ARG A 29 -18.69 -13.90 -12.43
N ARG A 30 -17.99 -13.08 -13.22
CA ARG A 30 -17.98 -13.20 -14.68
C ARG A 30 -17.32 -14.54 -15.06
N PRO A 31 -17.91 -15.32 -15.97
CA PRO A 31 -17.34 -16.61 -16.38
C PRO A 31 -16.00 -16.41 -17.09
N ALA A 32 -15.00 -17.24 -16.77
CA ALA A 32 -13.77 -17.32 -17.55
C ALA A 32 -14.04 -17.61 -19.02
N ILE A 33 -13.29 -16.94 -19.89
CA ILE A 33 -13.26 -17.24 -21.31
C ILE A 33 -12.42 -18.50 -21.50
N VAL A 34 -13.09 -19.59 -21.86
CA VAL A 34 -12.43 -20.85 -22.27
C VAL A 34 -11.93 -20.67 -23.69
N ILE A 35 -10.61 -20.66 -23.88
CA ILE A 35 -9.99 -20.68 -25.21
C ILE A 35 -10.00 -22.13 -25.70
N ASP A 36 -10.61 -22.39 -26.86
CA ASP A 36 -10.71 -23.73 -27.45
C ASP A 36 -9.32 -24.26 -27.86
N ALA A 37 -8.96 -25.43 -27.35
CA ALA A 37 -7.66 -26.07 -27.60
C ALA A 37 -7.61 -26.61 -29.04
N GLY A 38 -7.06 -25.81 -29.95
CA GLY A 38 -6.91 -26.15 -31.38
C GLY A 38 -6.68 -24.94 -32.29
N ASP A 39 -6.88 -23.72 -31.78
CA ASP A 39 -6.60 -22.49 -32.53
C ASP A 39 -5.18 -21.95 -32.25
N SER A 40 -4.32 -22.04 -33.26
CA SER A 40 -2.97 -21.45 -33.24
C SER A 40 -2.94 -19.94 -32.97
N ALA A 41 -4.05 -19.21 -33.19
CA ALA A 41 -4.16 -17.81 -32.80
C ALA A 41 -4.35 -17.68 -31.27
N GLY A 42 -5.21 -18.50 -30.67
CA GLY A 42 -5.42 -18.58 -29.23
C GLY A 42 -4.15 -18.90 -28.45
N GLU A 43 -3.39 -19.92 -28.88
CA GLU A 43 -2.11 -20.29 -28.25
C GLU A 43 -1.08 -19.14 -28.28
N ARG A 44 -1.00 -18.40 -29.39
CA ARG A 44 -0.11 -17.24 -29.51
C ARG A 44 -0.53 -16.08 -28.62
N CYS A 45 -1.84 -15.81 -28.51
CA CYS A 45 -2.34 -14.77 -27.62
C CYS A 45 -2.10 -15.13 -26.15
N ALA A 46 -2.32 -16.39 -25.76
CA ALA A 46 -2.02 -16.87 -24.42
C ALA A 46 -0.53 -16.71 -24.09
N ALA A 47 0.37 -17.16 -24.98
CA ALA A 47 1.81 -17.04 -24.78
C ALA A 47 2.28 -15.58 -24.70
N LEU A 48 1.73 -14.67 -25.52
CA LEU A 48 2.07 -13.24 -25.44
C LEU A 48 1.62 -12.61 -24.12
N LEU A 49 0.41 -12.93 -23.66
CA LEU A 49 -0.09 -12.44 -22.38
C LEU A 49 0.73 -13.00 -21.23
N GLU A 50 0.96 -14.31 -21.19
CA GLU A 50 1.76 -14.98 -20.16
C GLU A 50 3.16 -14.39 -20.06
N ASN A 51 3.86 -14.24 -21.19
CA ASN A 51 5.17 -13.58 -21.24
C ASN A 51 5.10 -12.14 -20.71
N GLY A 52 4.11 -11.36 -21.15
CA GLY A 52 3.94 -9.98 -20.70
C GLY A 52 3.68 -9.89 -19.19
N ILE A 53 2.89 -10.81 -18.64
CA ILE A 53 2.58 -10.87 -17.21
C ILE A 53 3.77 -11.35 -16.38
N ASP A 54 4.52 -12.34 -16.86
CA ASP A 54 5.76 -12.78 -16.20
C ASP A 54 6.80 -11.67 -16.16
N MET A 55 6.85 -10.83 -17.20
CA MET A 55 7.74 -9.70 -17.25
C MET A 55 7.41 -8.61 -16.22
N VAL A 56 6.15 -8.43 -15.84
CA VAL A 56 5.71 -7.42 -14.87
C VAL A 56 5.58 -7.96 -13.44
N ARG A 57 6.04 -9.18 -13.15
CA ARG A 57 6.01 -9.71 -11.78
C ARG A 57 6.83 -8.83 -10.83
N PRO A 58 6.43 -8.70 -9.55
CA PRO A 58 7.17 -7.91 -8.55
C PRO A 58 8.66 -8.26 -8.40
N ASP A 59 9.02 -9.53 -8.57
CA ASP A 59 10.40 -10.02 -8.50
C ASP A 59 11.15 -9.95 -9.86
N ALA A 60 10.45 -9.64 -10.95
CA ALA A 60 11.00 -9.62 -12.30
C ALA A 60 11.19 -8.20 -12.85
N LEU A 61 10.28 -7.27 -12.53
CA LEU A 61 10.25 -5.92 -13.06
C LEU A 61 11.00 -4.94 -12.14
N GLY A 62 12.00 -4.25 -12.70
CA GLY A 62 12.75 -3.23 -11.97
C GLY A 62 12.02 -1.88 -11.83
N LEU A 63 12.72 -0.83 -11.41
CA LEU A 63 12.13 0.50 -11.24
C LEU A 63 11.97 1.25 -12.57
N VAL A 64 10.88 1.99 -12.68
CA VAL A 64 10.64 2.90 -13.82
C VAL A 64 11.59 4.09 -13.73
N SER A 65 12.05 4.60 -14.88
CA SER A 65 12.90 5.80 -15.02
C SER A 65 14.33 5.72 -14.43
N THR A 66 14.67 4.71 -13.62
CA THR A 66 16.05 4.56 -13.15
C THR A 66 16.94 3.87 -14.18
N GLY A 67 16.36 3.08 -15.09
CA GLY A 67 17.09 2.15 -15.96
C GLY A 67 17.55 0.89 -15.22
N THR A 68 17.12 0.71 -13.96
CA THR A 68 17.39 -0.53 -13.22
C THR A 68 16.50 -1.63 -13.77
N THR A 69 17.10 -2.52 -14.55
CA THR A 69 16.45 -3.74 -15.02
C THR A 69 16.77 -4.89 -14.07
N LEU A 70 15.75 -5.60 -13.61
CA LEU A 70 15.92 -6.85 -12.88
C LEU A 70 15.99 -8.01 -13.88
N LYS A 71 14.95 -8.84 -13.96
CA LYS A 71 14.83 -9.91 -14.95
C LYS A 71 14.21 -9.38 -16.25
N SER A 72 13.44 -8.29 -16.16
CA SER A 72 12.66 -7.73 -17.25
C SER A 72 12.75 -6.20 -17.32
N ASP A 73 12.81 -5.67 -18.54
CA ASP A 73 12.80 -4.23 -18.83
C ASP A 73 11.35 -3.69 -18.87
N PRO A 74 11.01 -2.62 -18.13
CA PRO A 74 9.66 -2.05 -18.13
C PRO A 74 9.13 -1.56 -19.48
N ARG A 75 10.00 -1.13 -20.39
CA ARG A 75 9.61 -0.74 -21.76
C ARG A 75 9.24 -1.97 -22.58
N LEU A 76 10.07 -3.01 -22.53
CA LEU A 76 9.80 -4.25 -23.25
C LEU A 76 8.52 -4.92 -22.72
N ALA A 77 8.30 -4.91 -21.40
CA ALA A 77 7.08 -5.44 -20.80
C ALA A 77 5.84 -4.70 -21.31
N ALA A 78 5.88 -3.36 -21.31
CA ALA A 78 4.80 -2.52 -21.83
C ALA A 78 4.56 -2.75 -23.33
N GLU A 79 5.61 -2.93 -24.12
CA GLU A 79 5.53 -3.21 -25.57
C GLU A 79 4.88 -4.57 -25.84
N THR A 80 5.29 -5.61 -25.12
CA THR A 80 4.72 -6.97 -25.23
C THR A 80 3.23 -6.96 -24.92
N LEU A 81 2.82 -6.32 -23.82
CA LEU A 81 1.40 -6.20 -23.44
C LEU A 81 0.61 -5.32 -24.42
N SER A 82 1.20 -4.23 -24.91
CA SER A 82 0.61 -3.39 -25.97
C SER A 82 0.45 -4.14 -27.29
N GLN A 83 1.34 -5.06 -27.60
CA GLN A 83 1.23 -5.92 -28.78
C GLN A 83 0.02 -6.84 -28.60
N TRP A 84 -0.11 -7.50 -27.45
CA TRP A 84 -1.26 -8.34 -27.13
C TRP A 84 -2.58 -7.56 -27.23
N LEU A 85 -2.67 -6.36 -26.62
CA LEU A 85 -3.87 -5.49 -26.65
C LEU A 85 -4.30 -5.04 -28.06
N ARG A 86 -3.36 -4.91 -29.00
CA ARG A 86 -3.63 -4.40 -30.35
C ARG A 86 -3.92 -5.47 -31.39
N ARG A 87 -3.68 -6.72 -31.05
CA ARG A 87 -3.88 -7.86 -31.95
C ARG A 87 -5.39 -8.15 -32.10
N PRO A 88 -5.96 -8.09 -33.33
CA PRO A 88 -7.38 -8.34 -33.53
C PRO A 88 -7.84 -9.74 -33.09
N ASP A 89 -6.97 -10.73 -33.27
CA ASP A 89 -7.18 -12.12 -32.84
C ASP A 89 -7.23 -12.26 -31.31
N CYS A 90 -6.47 -11.45 -30.57
CA CYS A 90 -6.52 -11.44 -29.10
C CYS A 90 -7.71 -10.59 -28.58
N ARG A 91 -8.09 -9.52 -29.30
CA ARG A 91 -9.23 -8.65 -28.93
C ARG A 91 -10.58 -9.34 -28.97
N GLY A 92 -10.77 -10.26 -29.93
CA GLY A 92 -12.05 -10.96 -30.11
C GLY A 92 -12.47 -11.80 -28.90
N ALA A 93 -11.53 -12.14 -28.02
CA ALA A 93 -11.80 -12.90 -26.81
C ALA A 93 -12.46 -12.08 -25.69
N VAL A 94 -12.19 -10.76 -25.61
CA VAL A 94 -12.66 -9.89 -24.51
C VAL A 94 -13.23 -8.58 -25.08
N PRO A 95 -14.50 -8.56 -25.50
CA PRO A 95 -15.14 -7.32 -25.95
C PRO A 95 -15.26 -6.35 -24.76
N THR A 96 -14.93 -5.09 -25.02
CA THR A 96 -15.14 -3.95 -24.11
C THR A 96 -16.06 -2.98 -24.81
N GLU A 97 -17.03 -2.44 -24.08
CA GLU A 97 -17.96 -1.49 -24.67
C GLU A 97 -17.28 -0.13 -24.90
N PRO A 98 -17.60 0.56 -26.01
CA PRO A 98 -17.13 1.93 -26.21
C PRO A 98 -17.65 2.86 -25.11
N LEU A 99 -16.83 3.84 -24.71
CA LEU A 99 -17.26 4.90 -23.80
C LEU A 99 -18.47 5.66 -24.35
N SER A 100 -19.49 5.83 -23.50
CA SER A 100 -20.60 6.75 -23.76
C SER A 100 -20.11 8.22 -23.78
N ASP A 101 -20.90 9.11 -24.36
CA ASP A 101 -20.54 10.53 -24.41
C ASP A 101 -20.60 11.19 -23.02
N ASP A 102 -21.47 10.70 -22.13
CA ASP A 102 -21.51 11.12 -20.73
C ASP A 102 -20.23 10.69 -19.99
N ALA A 103 -19.77 9.45 -20.21
CA ALA A 103 -18.51 8.97 -19.63
C ALA A 103 -17.31 9.78 -20.11
N LYS A 104 -17.22 10.09 -21.41
CA LYS A 104 -16.17 10.96 -21.96
C LYS A 104 -16.20 12.35 -21.35
N SER A 105 -17.40 12.92 -21.18
CA SER A 105 -17.59 14.25 -20.58
C SER A 105 -17.15 14.28 -19.12
N LEU A 106 -17.52 13.24 -18.35
CA LEU A 106 -17.07 13.06 -16.96
C LEU A 106 -15.55 12.94 -16.87
N LEU A 107 -14.94 12.07 -17.68
CA LEU A 107 -13.49 11.86 -17.71
C LEU A 107 -12.75 13.13 -18.12
N ALA A 108 -13.24 13.87 -19.12
CA ALA A 108 -12.64 15.14 -19.53
C ALA A 108 -12.73 16.21 -18.43
N ARG A 109 -13.82 16.23 -17.66
CA ARG A 109 -13.98 17.14 -16.51
C ARG A 109 -13.00 16.81 -15.39
N LEU A 110 -12.85 15.53 -15.05
CA LEU A 110 -12.01 15.09 -13.93
C LEU A 110 -10.52 15.08 -14.26
N LEU A 111 -10.15 14.70 -15.49
CA LEU A 111 -8.75 14.42 -15.88
C LEU A 111 -8.20 15.40 -16.93
N GLY A 112 -9.04 16.28 -17.48
CA GLY A 112 -8.67 17.10 -18.63
C GLY A 112 -8.54 16.30 -19.93
N SER A 113 -8.17 16.99 -21.01
CA SER A 113 -8.07 16.38 -22.35
C SER A 113 -6.95 15.37 -22.47
N ASP A 114 -5.82 15.61 -21.80
CA ASP A 114 -4.65 14.73 -21.89
C ASP A 114 -4.84 13.49 -21.03
N GLY A 115 -5.45 13.63 -19.85
CA GLY A 115 -5.90 12.49 -19.05
C GLY A 115 -6.90 11.61 -19.79
N LEU A 116 -7.90 12.19 -20.48
CA LEU A 116 -8.83 11.43 -21.32
C LEU A 116 -8.13 10.62 -22.43
N LYS A 117 -7.16 11.23 -23.14
CA LYS A 117 -6.36 10.51 -24.15
C LYS A 117 -5.56 9.37 -23.52
N GLN A 118 -5.00 9.58 -22.33
CA GLN A 118 -4.21 8.57 -21.66
C GLN A 118 -5.06 7.37 -21.23
N VAL A 119 -6.20 7.61 -20.57
CA VAL A 119 -7.07 6.53 -20.08
C VAL A 119 -7.79 5.77 -21.19
N THR A 120 -7.81 6.30 -22.41
CA THR A 120 -8.34 5.62 -23.60
C THR A 120 -7.26 5.03 -24.50
N SER A 121 -5.99 5.13 -24.12
CA SER A 121 -4.87 4.60 -24.89
C SER A 121 -4.71 3.09 -24.72
N GLU A 122 -4.70 2.36 -25.83
CA GLU A 122 -4.32 0.94 -25.86
C GLU A 122 -2.80 0.71 -25.97
N ARG A 123 -2.02 1.82 -25.99
CA ARG A 123 -0.56 1.77 -25.91
C ARG A 123 -0.17 2.00 -24.46
N LEU A 124 0.40 0.97 -23.86
CA LEU A 124 0.95 1.00 -22.51
C LEU A 124 2.34 1.64 -22.52
N THR A 125 2.67 2.33 -21.44
CA THR A 125 4.02 2.83 -21.14
C THR A 125 4.64 2.01 -20.01
N SER A 126 5.88 2.34 -19.64
CA SER A 126 6.53 1.73 -18.48
C SER A 126 5.76 1.99 -17.17
N PHE A 127 4.95 3.06 -17.08
CA PHE A 127 4.11 3.30 -15.91
C PHE A 127 2.92 2.33 -15.85
N GLU A 128 2.28 2.01 -16.96
CA GLU A 128 1.25 0.97 -17.00
C GLU A 128 1.82 -0.43 -16.73
N ALA A 129 3.05 -0.73 -17.17
CA ALA A 129 3.71 -1.98 -16.78
C ALA A 129 4.00 -2.04 -15.27
N ALA A 130 4.47 -0.94 -14.68
CA ALA A 130 4.68 -0.84 -13.24
C ALA A 130 3.38 -0.88 -12.44
N HIS A 131 2.29 -0.30 -12.97
CA HIS A 131 0.97 -0.39 -12.37
C HIS A 131 0.52 -1.85 -12.19
N ILE A 132 0.71 -2.69 -13.22
CA ILE A 132 0.37 -4.12 -13.12
C ILE A 132 1.24 -4.81 -12.06
N ARG A 133 2.55 -4.52 -12.03
CA ARG A 133 3.45 -5.03 -10.98
C ARG A 133 2.96 -4.65 -9.58
N ASP A 134 2.64 -3.37 -9.40
CA ASP A 134 2.26 -2.81 -8.11
C ASP A 134 0.94 -3.44 -7.65
N ALA A 135 -0.06 -3.56 -8.53
CA ALA A 135 -1.33 -4.22 -8.25
C ALA A 135 -1.16 -5.71 -7.86
N LEU A 136 -0.27 -6.46 -8.54
CA LEU A 136 0.03 -7.85 -8.18
C LEU A 136 0.62 -7.97 -6.76
N LEU A 137 1.51 -7.04 -6.39
CA LEU A 137 2.10 -7.01 -5.06
C LEU A 137 1.06 -6.60 -4.01
N ASP A 138 0.35 -5.50 -4.26
CA ASP A 138 -0.68 -4.94 -3.39
C ASP A 138 -1.78 -5.97 -3.12
N PHE A 139 -2.19 -6.75 -4.14
CA PHE A 139 -3.15 -7.84 -3.97
C PHE A 139 -2.61 -8.92 -3.03
N SER A 140 -1.38 -9.40 -3.24
CA SER A 140 -0.77 -10.41 -2.36
C SER A 140 -0.65 -9.91 -0.92
N THR A 141 -0.30 -8.63 -0.74
CA THR A 141 -0.21 -7.98 0.56
C THR A 141 -1.58 -7.89 1.23
N ALA A 142 -2.58 -7.34 0.54
CA ALA A 142 -3.92 -7.14 1.06
C ALA A 142 -4.60 -8.48 1.39
N ASP A 143 -4.51 -9.48 0.51
CA ASP A 143 -5.03 -10.82 0.74
C ASP A 143 -4.39 -11.47 1.97
N THR A 144 -3.05 -11.44 2.08
CA THR A 144 -2.35 -12.06 3.21
C THR A 144 -2.68 -11.39 4.54
N LEU A 145 -2.73 -10.05 4.57
CA LEU A 145 -2.95 -9.28 5.79
C LEU A 145 -4.42 -9.22 6.22
N SER A 146 -5.38 -9.41 5.30
CA SER A 146 -6.82 -9.38 5.65
C SER A 146 -7.35 -10.74 6.14
N ARG A 147 -6.62 -11.84 5.91
CA ARG A 147 -7.00 -13.17 6.37
C ARG A 147 -7.17 -13.23 7.89
N GLY A 148 -8.23 -13.92 8.31
CA GLY A 148 -8.54 -14.18 9.72
C GLY A 148 -9.26 -13.03 10.44
N THR A 149 -9.64 -11.98 9.72
CA THR A 149 -10.38 -10.85 10.27
C THR A 149 -11.83 -10.87 9.82
N GLU A 150 -12.76 -10.83 10.76
CA GLU A 150 -14.21 -10.93 10.50
C GLU A 150 -14.81 -9.62 10.02
N GLN A 151 -14.44 -8.50 10.65
CA GLN A 151 -14.98 -7.17 10.33
C GLN A 151 -14.10 -6.43 9.33
N ASP A 152 -14.73 -5.73 8.39
CA ASP A 152 -13.99 -5.00 7.35
C ASP A 152 -13.16 -3.85 7.93
N ILE A 153 -13.67 -3.15 8.95
CA ILE A 153 -12.92 -2.07 9.60
C ILE A 153 -11.61 -2.55 10.27
N ASP A 154 -11.62 -3.76 10.83
CA ASP A 154 -10.42 -4.36 11.41
C ASP A 154 -9.40 -4.71 10.32
N ARG A 155 -9.86 -5.15 9.13
CA ARG A 155 -9.00 -5.41 7.97
C ARG A 155 -8.30 -4.13 7.55
N PHE A 156 -9.03 -3.03 7.40
CA PHE A 156 -8.46 -1.75 6.99
C PHE A 156 -7.55 -1.14 8.05
N THR A 157 -7.90 -1.27 9.33
CA THR A 157 -7.03 -0.85 10.43
C THR A 157 -5.70 -1.62 10.42
N ARG A 158 -5.73 -2.93 10.13
CA ARG A 158 -4.52 -3.75 9.98
C ARG A 158 -3.68 -3.38 8.75
N LEU A 159 -4.31 -3.08 7.62
CA LEU A 159 -3.60 -2.57 6.44
C LEU A 159 -2.94 -1.21 6.71
N PHE A 160 -3.64 -0.33 7.44
CA PHE A 160 -3.11 0.97 7.83
C PHE A 160 -1.94 0.84 8.83
N GLU A 161 -2.05 -0.04 9.82
CA GLU A 161 -0.96 -0.40 10.75
C GLU A 161 0.29 -0.81 9.97
N TYR A 162 0.10 -1.74 9.03
CA TYR A 162 1.16 -2.25 8.20
C TYR A 162 1.87 -1.15 7.41
N VAL A 163 1.12 -0.28 6.71
CA VAL A 163 1.68 0.84 5.95
C VAL A 163 2.48 1.78 6.85
N THR A 164 1.90 2.20 7.96
CA THR A 164 2.51 3.21 8.83
C THR A 164 3.70 2.70 9.63
N ARG A 165 3.78 1.39 9.89
CA ARG A 165 4.93 0.74 10.51
C ARG A 165 6.05 0.44 9.51
N THR A 166 5.72 0.10 8.27
CA THR A 166 6.72 -0.28 7.26
C THR A 166 7.25 0.91 6.46
N VAL A 167 6.48 1.99 6.34
CA VAL A 167 6.89 3.22 5.65
C VAL A 167 7.02 4.33 6.68
N SER A 168 8.25 4.74 7.02
CA SER A 168 8.50 5.86 7.93
C SER A 168 8.23 7.20 7.25
N ALA A 169 7.39 8.03 7.86
CA ALA A 169 7.08 9.37 7.36
C ALA A 169 8.34 10.25 7.39
N GLN A 170 8.68 10.80 6.24
CA GLN A 170 9.73 11.80 6.09
C GLN A 170 9.08 13.19 6.05
N ALA A 171 9.77 14.19 6.58
CA ALA A 171 9.34 15.58 6.40
C ALA A 171 9.45 15.95 4.92
N THR A 172 8.43 16.63 4.39
CA THR A 172 8.40 17.09 3.00
C THR A 172 9.34 18.29 2.80
N GLY A 173 10.15 18.25 1.73
CA GLY A 173 11.08 19.30 1.35
C GLY A 173 11.41 19.33 -0.15
N THR A 174 11.90 20.48 -0.64
CA THR A 174 12.20 20.71 -2.07
C THR A 174 13.32 19.82 -2.66
N ALA A 175 13.95 19.00 -1.83
CA ALA A 175 14.99 18.05 -2.22
C ALA A 175 14.50 16.59 -2.20
N ASP A 176 13.20 16.33 -2.01
CA ASP A 176 12.70 14.97 -1.93
C ASP A 176 12.68 14.27 -3.30
N LEU A 177 12.90 12.96 -3.25
CA LEU A 177 12.75 12.12 -4.43
C LEU A 177 11.25 11.93 -4.68
N PRO A 178 10.74 12.16 -5.90
CA PRO A 178 9.38 11.75 -6.24
C PRO A 178 9.35 10.22 -6.25
N LEU A 179 8.95 9.61 -5.14
CA LEU A 179 8.84 8.17 -5.00
C LEU A 179 7.45 7.72 -5.43
N THR A 180 7.35 6.60 -6.15
CA THR A 180 6.06 5.94 -6.31
C THR A 180 5.65 5.23 -5.02
N ALA A 181 4.37 4.84 -4.89
CA ALA A 181 3.90 4.03 -3.75
C ALA A 181 4.74 2.74 -3.56
N TYR A 182 5.07 2.07 -4.66
CA TYR A 182 5.97 0.90 -4.65
C TYR A 182 7.35 1.21 -4.09
N GLU A 183 7.97 2.33 -4.52
CA GLU A 183 9.30 2.72 -4.05
C GLU A 183 9.29 3.13 -2.57
N ALA A 184 8.27 3.86 -2.14
CA ALA A 184 8.07 4.20 -0.72
C ALA A 184 7.91 2.93 0.14
N HIS A 185 7.17 1.93 -0.37
CA HIS A 185 6.97 0.65 0.28
C HIS A 185 8.26 -0.19 0.31
N LEU A 186 8.97 -0.29 -0.81
CA LEU A 186 10.24 -1.02 -0.93
C LEU A 186 11.29 -0.46 0.04
N PHE A 187 11.52 0.85 -0.01
CA PHE A 187 12.53 1.52 0.82
C PHE A 187 12.08 1.75 2.26
N GLY A 188 10.78 1.64 2.54
CA GLY A 188 10.22 1.87 3.86
C GLY A 188 10.35 3.30 4.37
N ARG A 189 10.44 4.29 3.47
CA ARG A 189 10.36 5.72 3.82
C ARG A 189 9.67 6.48 2.70
N GLY A 190 8.77 7.38 3.07
CA GLY A 190 7.98 8.20 2.14
C GLY A 190 7.28 9.33 2.87
N SER A 191 6.57 10.17 2.14
CA SER A 191 5.73 11.25 2.66
C SER A 191 4.41 10.73 3.26
N ALA A 192 3.62 11.62 3.85
CA ALA A 192 2.26 11.29 4.31
C ALA A 192 1.36 10.93 3.13
N GLU A 193 1.61 11.56 1.99
CA GLU A 193 0.95 11.36 0.72
C GLU A 193 1.29 9.98 0.14
N ASP A 194 2.56 9.55 0.20
CA ASP A 194 2.98 8.21 -0.25
C ASP A 194 2.33 7.10 0.59
N ARG A 195 2.23 7.32 1.92
CA ARG A 195 1.49 6.43 2.82
C ARG A 195 0.00 6.36 2.45
N ALA A 196 -0.63 7.50 2.15
CA ALA A 196 -2.04 7.53 1.75
C ALA A 196 -2.27 6.81 0.43
N TRP A 197 -1.39 7.01 -0.56
CA TRP A 197 -1.47 6.33 -1.83
C TRP A 197 -1.31 4.81 -1.66
N LEU A 198 -0.28 4.35 -0.94
CA LEU A 198 -0.10 2.92 -0.67
C LEU A 198 -1.29 2.32 0.08
N PHE A 199 -1.77 2.99 1.13
CA PHE A 199 -2.92 2.52 1.89
C PHE A 199 -4.19 2.40 1.03
N ALA A 200 -4.48 3.42 0.22
CA ALA A 200 -5.63 3.39 -0.69
C ALA A 200 -5.52 2.28 -1.75
N ASN A 201 -4.31 1.98 -2.26
CA ASN A 201 -4.13 0.85 -3.17
C ASN A 201 -4.43 -0.48 -2.50
N LEU A 202 -3.97 -0.71 -1.26
CA LEU A 202 -4.26 -1.94 -0.52
C LEU A 202 -5.76 -2.09 -0.21
N VAL A 203 -6.42 -1.01 0.22
CA VAL A 203 -7.88 -0.95 0.46
C VAL A 203 -8.64 -1.31 -0.82
N ARG A 204 -8.20 -0.75 -1.96
CA ARG A 204 -8.81 -1.01 -3.27
C ARG A 204 -8.71 -2.47 -3.72
N GLN A 205 -7.62 -3.18 -3.39
CA GLN A 205 -7.53 -4.61 -3.69
C GLN A 205 -8.57 -5.46 -2.93
N LEU A 206 -9.14 -4.92 -1.85
CA LEU A 206 -10.31 -5.49 -1.16
C LEU A 206 -11.65 -4.93 -1.69
N ARG A 207 -11.64 -4.30 -2.88
CA ARG A 207 -12.81 -3.72 -3.57
C ARG A 207 -13.56 -2.67 -2.75
N THR A 208 -12.83 -1.93 -1.92
CA THR A 208 -13.36 -0.84 -1.10
C THR A 208 -12.77 0.49 -1.57
N ASP A 209 -13.57 1.54 -1.56
CA ASP A 209 -13.13 2.86 -1.99
C ASP A 209 -12.46 3.63 -0.85
N ALA A 210 -11.41 4.36 -1.19
CA ALA A 210 -10.72 5.29 -0.31
C ALA A 210 -10.54 6.66 -1.00
N VAL A 211 -10.73 7.73 -0.23
CA VAL A 211 -10.68 9.11 -0.72
C VAL A 211 -9.87 9.99 0.21
N VAL A 212 -9.32 11.10 -0.29
CA VAL A 212 -8.83 12.18 0.57
C VAL A 212 -10.01 13.08 0.93
N LEU A 213 -10.12 13.40 2.22
CA LEU A 213 -11.11 14.33 2.77
C LEU A 213 -10.40 15.56 3.31
N ARG A 214 -10.91 16.73 2.91
CA ARG A 214 -10.44 18.03 3.37
C ARG A 214 -11.62 18.89 3.82
N PRO A 215 -11.40 19.83 4.77
CA PRO A 215 -12.34 20.92 5.01
C PRO A 215 -12.69 21.67 3.69
N ALA A 216 -13.90 22.21 3.60
CA ALA A 216 -14.45 22.81 2.36
C ALA A 216 -13.55 23.86 1.67
N ASP A 217 -12.88 24.68 2.47
CA ASP A 217 -12.02 25.80 2.10
C ASP A 217 -10.54 25.54 2.42
N ALA A 218 -10.15 24.27 2.49
CA ALA A 218 -8.80 23.87 2.84
C ALA A 218 -7.76 24.44 1.87
N THR A 219 -6.72 25.03 2.46
CA THR A 219 -5.45 25.38 1.84
C THR A 219 -4.50 24.17 1.85
N ASP A 220 -3.36 24.27 1.19
CA ASP A 220 -2.31 23.23 1.22
C ASP A 220 -1.75 22.99 2.63
N SER A 221 -1.92 23.97 3.54
CA SER A 221 -1.48 23.87 4.94
C SER A 221 -2.52 23.25 5.88
N ASP A 222 -3.78 23.14 5.44
CA ASP A 222 -4.83 22.51 6.24
C ASP A 222 -4.62 20.99 6.29
N PRO A 223 -4.95 20.35 7.43
CA PRO A 223 -4.89 18.91 7.55
C PRO A 223 -5.89 18.22 6.62
N TRP A 224 -5.58 16.97 6.30
CA TRP A 224 -6.38 16.11 5.47
C TRP A 224 -6.33 14.68 5.98
N TRP A 225 -7.33 13.88 5.62
CA TRP A 225 -7.45 12.49 6.06
C TRP A 225 -7.77 11.58 4.90
N VAL A 226 -7.42 10.30 5.04
CA VAL A 226 -7.94 9.24 4.18
C VAL A 226 -9.25 8.75 4.77
N GLY A 227 -10.33 8.83 4.01
CA GLY A 227 -11.63 8.23 4.31
C GLY A 227 -11.77 6.88 3.62
N VAL A 228 -12.04 5.81 4.36
CA VAL A 228 -12.40 4.48 3.82
C VAL A 228 -13.92 4.34 3.88
N LEU A 229 -14.53 4.01 2.74
CA LEU A 229 -15.98 4.03 2.55
C LEU A 229 -16.57 2.64 2.81
N LEU A 230 -17.30 2.47 3.91
CA LEU A 230 -18.07 1.27 4.25
C LEU A 230 -19.57 1.57 4.25
N ASP A 231 -20.39 0.51 4.28
CA ASP A 231 -21.85 0.63 4.25
C ASP A 231 -22.42 1.45 5.42
N ASP A 232 -21.74 1.44 6.57
CA ASP A 232 -22.15 2.14 7.80
C ASP A 232 -21.46 3.49 8.02
N GLY A 233 -20.52 3.88 7.14
CA GLY A 233 -19.94 5.22 7.19
C GLY A 233 -18.55 5.34 6.56
N VAL A 234 -17.96 6.52 6.75
CA VAL A 234 -16.67 6.89 6.18
C VAL A 234 -15.64 6.98 7.30
N TYR A 235 -14.75 6.00 7.41
CA TYR A 235 -13.78 5.87 8.50
C TYR A 235 -12.49 6.62 8.22
N LEU A 236 -11.99 7.34 9.22
CA LEU A 236 -10.93 8.32 9.04
C LEU A 236 -9.56 7.83 9.51
N PHE A 237 -8.57 8.05 8.67
CA PHE A 237 -7.17 7.69 8.90
C PHE A 237 -6.25 8.89 8.63
N ASP A 238 -5.33 9.16 9.54
CA ASP A 238 -4.33 10.22 9.43
C ASP A 238 -2.97 9.62 9.10
N THR A 239 -2.59 9.67 7.82
CA THR A 239 -1.32 9.11 7.34
C THR A 239 -0.11 9.95 7.74
N SER A 240 -0.31 11.22 8.08
CA SER A 240 0.74 12.12 8.55
C SER A 240 1.23 11.71 9.94
N LEU A 241 0.30 11.43 10.86
CA LEU A 241 0.61 10.87 12.18
C LEU A 241 0.78 9.35 12.14
N GLY A 242 0.24 8.67 11.13
CA GLY A 242 0.19 7.21 11.09
C GLY A 242 -0.74 6.64 12.17
N LEU A 243 -1.86 7.31 12.41
CA LEU A 243 -2.91 6.91 13.36
C LEU A 243 -4.27 6.87 12.66
N PRO A 244 -5.13 5.87 12.93
CA PRO A 244 -6.55 6.07 12.75
C PRO A 244 -7.00 7.25 13.59
N VAL A 245 -7.94 8.06 13.09
CA VAL A 245 -8.52 9.13 13.89
C VAL A 245 -9.28 8.47 15.05
N PRO A 246 -8.97 8.74 16.32
CA PRO A 246 -9.60 8.01 17.42
C PRO A 246 -11.10 8.28 17.51
N ALA A 247 -11.91 7.23 17.56
CA ALA A 247 -13.33 7.36 17.85
C ALA A 247 -13.59 8.01 19.22
N PRO A 248 -14.66 8.82 19.38
CA PRO A 248 -14.91 9.58 20.62
C PRO A 248 -14.97 8.72 21.88
N GLU A 249 -15.54 7.51 21.80
CA GLU A 249 -15.64 6.58 22.93
C GLU A 249 -14.28 6.02 23.38
N GLN A 250 -13.29 6.00 22.47
CA GLN A 250 -11.95 5.47 22.72
C GLN A 250 -10.88 6.56 22.77
N ALA A 251 -11.25 7.83 22.66
CA ALA A 251 -10.32 8.95 22.85
C ALA A 251 -9.61 8.89 24.21
N ASN A 252 -10.22 8.25 25.22
CA ASN A 252 -9.68 8.07 26.57
C ASN A 252 -9.37 6.63 26.97
N ASP A 253 -9.52 5.65 26.07
CA ASP A 253 -9.29 4.24 26.42
C ASP A 253 -7.79 3.94 26.61
N ALA A 254 -7.39 3.57 27.82
CA ALA A 254 -6.04 3.18 28.15
C ALA A 254 -5.71 1.73 27.75
N SER A 255 -6.64 1.03 27.06
CA SER A 255 -6.39 -0.33 26.60
C SER A 255 -5.10 -0.37 25.78
N GLY A 256 -4.22 -1.32 26.10
CA GLY A 256 -2.93 -1.53 25.45
C GLY A 256 -3.02 -1.91 23.96
N ALA A 257 -4.16 -1.67 23.31
CA ALA A 257 -4.33 -1.80 21.88
C ALA A 257 -3.41 -0.78 21.18
N LEU A 258 -2.59 -1.30 20.25
CA LEU A 258 -1.66 -0.48 19.47
C LEU A 258 -2.36 0.51 18.54
N LEU A 259 -3.67 0.39 18.29
CA LEU A 259 -4.45 1.33 17.49
C LEU A 259 -5.89 1.46 18.01
N PRO A 260 -6.48 2.67 17.99
CA PRO A 260 -7.89 2.88 18.31
C PRO A 260 -8.80 2.45 17.15
N ARG A 261 -10.09 2.24 17.44
CA ARG A 261 -11.14 2.21 16.41
C ARG A 261 -11.12 3.55 15.65
N PRO A 262 -11.10 3.52 14.31
CA PRO A 262 -11.20 4.75 13.55
C PRO A 262 -12.57 5.42 13.75
N ALA A 263 -12.57 6.73 13.94
CA ALA A 263 -13.76 7.57 13.93
C ALA A 263 -14.33 7.65 12.51
N THR A 264 -15.64 7.84 12.43
CA THR A 264 -16.33 8.15 11.18
C THR A 264 -16.36 9.65 10.91
N TRP A 265 -16.54 10.04 9.65
CA TRP A 265 -16.76 11.43 9.28
C TRP A 265 -17.98 12.03 10.00
N ALA A 266 -19.05 11.24 10.17
CA ALA A 266 -20.24 11.67 10.91
C ALA A 266 -19.92 12.01 12.39
N GLU A 267 -19.10 11.19 13.05
CA GLU A 267 -18.62 11.47 14.42
C GLU A 267 -17.76 12.73 14.47
N ALA A 268 -16.88 12.94 13.48
CA ALA A 268 -16.07 14.15 13.37
C ALA A 268 -16.92 15.41 13.13
N VAL A 269 -17.98 15.33 12.32
CA VAL A 269 -18.92 16.44 12.12
C VAL A 269 -19.70 16.75 13.40
N ALA A 270 -20.12 15.72 14.13
CA ALA A 270 -20.83 15.88 15.40
C ALA A 270 -19.91 16.43 16.52
N THR A 271 -18.62 16.09 16.48
CA THR A 271 -17.61 16.52 17.45
C THR A 271 -16.34 17.00 16.74
N PRO A 272 -16.31 18.25 16.21
CA PRO A 272 -15.20 18.74 15.38
C PRO A 272 -13.84 18.76 16.09
N THR A 273 -13.85 18.91 17.42
CA THR A 273 -12.61 18.90 18.21
C THR A 273 -11.87 17.56 18.14
N LEU A 274 -12.53 16.47 17.75
CA LEU A 274 -11.90 15.18 17.49
C LEU A 274 -10.76 15.28 16.49
N LEU A 275 -10.84 16.16 15.48
CA LEU A 275 -9.80 16.28 14.46
C LEU A 275 -8.57 17.08 14.94
N THR A 276 -8.68 17.76 16.08
CA THR A 276 -7.60 18.57 16.66
C THR A 276 -7.03 17.99 17.95
N GLU A 277 -7.84 17.39 18.81
CA GLU A 277 -7.43 16.93 20.15
C GLU A 277 -6.35 15.84 20.09
N TYR A 278 -6.51 14.81 19.25
CA TYR A 278 -5.47 13.74 19.15
C TYR A 278 -4.16 14.26 18.54
N ARG A 279 -4.24 15.26 17.65
CA ARG A 279 -3.06 15.91 17.09
C ARG A 279 -2.35 16.76 18.15
N GLN A 280 -3.10 17.42 19.04
CA GLN A 280 -2.55 18.13 20.20
C GLN A 280 -1.87 17.17 21.19
N GLN A 281 -2.49 16.03 21.49
CA GLN A 281 -1.89 14.95 22.28
C GLN A 281 -0.60 14.41 21.65
N ALA A 282 -0.53 14.36 20.31
CA ALA A 282 0.68 14.04 19.57
C ALA A 282 1.75 15.15 19.60
N GLY A 283 1.51 16.27 20.30
CA GLY A 283 2.42 17.40 20.43
C GLY A 283 2.43 18.36 19.24
N LEU A 284 1.37 18.36 18.41
CA LEU A 284 1.16 19.36 17.37
C LEU A 284 0.31 20.53 17.89
N ASP A 285 0.37 21.68 17.22
CA ASP A 285 -0.49 22.84 17.49
C ASP A 285 -1.43 23.09 16.29
N PRO A 286 -2.43 22.21 16.04
CA PRO A 286 -3.34 22.35 14.92
C PRO A 286 -4.31 23.51 15.15
N GLN A 287 -4.64 24.22 14.07
CA GLN A 287 -5.74 25.19 14.11
C GLN A 287 -7.08 24.47 14.35
N PRO A 288 -7.96 24.99 15.22
CA PRO A 288 -9.31 24.48 15.40
C PRO A 288 -10.07 24.39 14.08
N ILE A 289 -10.80 23.28 13.89
CA ILE A 289 -11.65 23.08 12.72
C ILE A 289 -13.10 23.27 13.14
N ASP A 290 -13.76 24.25 12.53
CA ASP A 290 -15.19 24.52 12.76
C ASP A 290 -16.05 23.42 12.10
N ALA A 291 -17.12 22.99 12.80
CA ALA A 291 -18.17 22.10 12.28
C ALA A 291 -18.65 22.53 10.89
N ALA A 292 -18.83 23.85 10.67
CA ALA A 292 -19.31 24.37 9.39
C ALA A 292 -18.39 23.97 8.22
N ARG A 293 -17.07 23.89 8.44
CA ARG A 293 -16.09 23.50 7.41
C ARG A 293 -16.13 22.01 7.07
N LEU A 294 -16.73 21.19 7.93
CA LEU A 294 -16.85 19.73 7.77
C LEU A 294 -18.18 19.30 7.15
N GLN A 295 -19.18 20.19 7.08
CA GLN A 295 -20.51 19.90 6.51
C GLN A 295 -20.51 19.76 4.98
N SER A 296 -19.43 20.19 4.31
CA SER A 296 -19.31 20.11 2.85
C SER A 296 -17.84 19.94 2.47
N PRO A 297 -17.23 18.79 2.79
CA PRO A 297 -15.80 18.58 2.54
C PRO A 297 -15.49 18.59 1.05
N ARG A 298 -14.24 18.91 0.73
CA ARG A 298 -13.66 18.55 -0.55
C ARG A 298 -13.29 17.07 -0.50
N VAL A 299 -13.72 16.33 -1.53
CA VAL A 299 -13.49 14.88 -1.64
C VAL A 299 -12.63 14.62 -2.86
N GLU A 300 -11.53 13.90 -2.71
CA GLU A 300 -10.58 13.66 -3.80
C GLU A 300 -10.32 12.17 -4.00
N LEU A 301 -10.53 11.69 -5.22
CA LEU A 301 -10.30 10.30 -5.60
C LEU A 301 -8.79 10.01 -5.64
N ILE A 302 -8.37 8.93 -4.98
CA ILE A 302 -6.96 8.54 -4.90
C ILE A 302 -6.62 7.55 -6.00
N GLY A 303 -5.78 7.91 -6.95
CA GLY A 303 -5.18 6.92 -7.86
C GLY A 303 -4.60 7.56 -9.12
N PRO A 304 -3.54 6.97 -9.71
CA PRO A 304 -3.06 7.39 -11.01
C PRO A 304 -4.04 6.98 -12.12
N SER A 305 -3.94 7.71 -13.23
CA SER A 305 -4.58 7.46 -14.52
C SER A 305 -4.46 6.01 -15.01
N SER A 306 -3.40 5.28 -14.62
CA SER A 306 -3.25 3.85 -14.91
C SER A 306 -4.43 3.00 -14.43
N PHE A 307 -5.02 3.28 -13.25
CA PHE A 307 -6.20 2.56 -12.75
C PHE A 307 -7.45 2.78 -13.60
N TRP A 308 -7.51 3.91 -14.29
CA TRP A 308 -8.67 4.31 -15.09
C TRP A 308 -8.50 4.00 -16.56
N ASN A 309 -7.36 3.43 -16.95
CA ASN A 309 -7.06 3.10 -18.33
C ASN A 309 -7.87 1.89 -18.80
N LEU A 310 -8.67 2.05 -19.84
CA LEU A 310 -9.49 0.98 -20.44
C LEU A 310 -8.69 -0.24 -20.88
N ALA A 311 -7.40 -0.08 -21.19
CA ALA A 311 -6.52 -1.20 -21.47
C ALA A 311 -6.36 -2.14 -20.27
N MET A 312 -6.42 -1.62 -19.04
CA MET A 312 -6.35 -2.42 -17.82
C MET A 312 -7.59 -3.27 -17.63
N GLU A 313 -8.78 -2.80 -18.05
CA GLU A 313 -10.01 -3.61 -18.00
C GLU A 313 -9.83 -4.91 -18.80
N ARG A 314 -9.31 -4.79 -20.02
CA ARG A 314 -9.06 -5.96 -20.89
C ARG A 314 -8.04 -6.91 -20.30
N LEU A 315 -6.96 -6.36 -19.73
CA LEU A 315 -5.93 -7.18 -19.10
C LEU A 315 -6.51 -7.91 -17.88
N GLU A 316 -7.23 -7.21 -17.01
CA GLU A 316 -7.89 -7.80 -15.83
C GLU A 316 -8.81 -8.96 -16.22
N LEU A 317 -9.69 -8.75 -17.19
CA LEU A 317 -10.61 -9.77 -17.69
C LEU A 317 -9.91 -10.97 -18.37
N SER A 318 -8.64 -10.80 -18.77
CA SER A 318 -7.85 -11.85 -19.41
C SER A 318 -6.95 -12.60 -18.42
N LEU A 319 -6.81 -12.13 -17.19
CA LEU A 319 -6.13 -12.88 -16.14
C LEU A 319 -7.03 -14.03 -15.69
N THR A 320 -6.43 -15.21 -15.52
CA THR A 320 -7.11 -16.42 -15.04
C THR A 320 -7.80 -16.19 -13.67
N GLU A 321 -8.94 -16.84 -13.42
CA GLU A 321 -9.80 -16.66 -12.22
C GLU A 321 -9.07 -16.72 -10.87
N ASP A 322 -7.92 -17.38 -10.78
CA ASP A 322 -7.10 -17.47 -9.56
C ASP A 322 -6.42 -16.14 -9.18
N ARG A 323 -6.43 -15.13 -10.06
CA ARG A 323 -5.82 -13.82 -9.81
C ARG A 323 -6.92 -12.79 -9.60
N GLY A 324 -7.48 -12.73 -8.38
CA GLY A 324 -8.47 -11.73 -7.96
C GLY A 324 -7.96 -10.28 -7.89
N VAL A 325 -6.92 -9.95 -8.64
CA VAL A 325 -6.18 -8.69 -8.65
C VAL A 325 -7.01 -7.64 -9.38
N LEU A 326 -7.18 -6.47 -8.76
CA LEU A 326 -7.80 -5.33 -9.41
C LEU A 326 -6.73 -4.51 -10.15
N LEU A 327 -6.81 -4.48 -11.48
CA LEU A 327 -6.02 -3.60 -12.36
C LEU A 327 -6.81 -2.38 -12.81
N TYR A 328 -8.14 -2.48 -12.88
CA TYR A 328 -9.02 -1.46 -13.42
C TYR A 328 -10.14 -1.09 -12.45
N ASP A 329 -10.31 0.21 -12.19
CA ASP A 329 -11.40 0.71 -11.36
C ASP A 329 -12.00 1.97 -11.99
N PRO A 330 -13.06 1.84 -12.82
CA PRO A 330 -13.51 2.91 -13.69
C PRO A 330 -14.02 4.12 -12.91
N LEU A 331 -13.63 5.33 -13.31
CA LEU A 331 -14.24 6.57 -12.79
C LEU A 331 -15.73 6.70 -13.17
N HIS A 332 -16.13 6.13 -14.31
CA HIS A 332 -17.47 6.22 -14.86
C HIS A 332 -18.23 4.90 -14.66
N SER A 333 -19.56 4.94 -14.70
CA SER A 333 -20.36 3.73 -14.57
C SER A 333 -20.30 2.89 -15.84
N THR A 334 -20.23 1.57 -15.64
CA THR A 334 -20.13 0.57 -16.70
C THR A 334 -21.34 -0.37 -16.62
N PRO A 335 -21.57 -1.25 -17.60
CA PRO A 335 -22.57 -2.31 -17.46
C PRO A 335 -22.34 -3.23 -16.25
N ALA A 336 -21.12 -3.26 -15.70
CA ALA A 336 -20.78 -4.03 -14.50
C ALA A 336 -21.36 -3.42 -13.21
N GLY A 337 -21.70 -2.12 -13.24
CA GLY A 337 -22.13 -1.38 -12.05
C GLY A 337 -21.56 0.04 -11.99
N PRO A 338 -21.81 0.73 -10.87
CA PRO A 338 -21.40 2.12 -10.68
C PRO A 338 -19.87 2.26 -10.65
N GLY A 339 -19.37 3.29 -11.33
CA GLY A 339 -17.96 3.67 -11.27
C GLY A 339 -17.61 4.34 -9.95
N MET A 340 -16.31 4.48 -9.68
CA MET A 340 -15.79 5.10 -8.45
C MET A 340 -16.43 6.46 -8.16
N TYR A 341 -16.65 7.31 -9.18
CA TYR A 341 -17.29 8.61 -8.99
C TYR A 341 -18.70 8.50 -8.41
N GLU A 342 -19.52 7.58 -8.92
CA GLU A 342 -20.89 7.36 -8.44
C GLU A 342 -20.91 6.68 -7.08
N ARG A 343 -20.04 5.68 -6.84
CA ARG A 343 -19.91 5.01 -5.55
C ARG A 343 -19.51 5.98 -4.43
N VAL A 344 -18.52 6.83 -4.69
CA VAL A 344 -18.07 7.87 -3.74
C VAL A 344 -19.14 8.94 -3.52
N ALA A 345 -19.89 9.33 -4.56
CA ALA A 345 -21.01 10.25 -4.41
C ALA A 345 -22.13 9.64 -3.53
N ALA A 346 -22.45 8.35 -3.73
CA ALA A 346 -23.45 7.65 -2.94
C ALA A 346 -23.04 7.50 -1.46
N ALA A 347 -21.77 7.17 -1.20
CA ALA A 347 -21.22 7.03 0.15
C ALA A 347 -21.23 8.35 0.95
N GLY A 348 -21.32 9.49 0.27
CA GLY A 348 -21.39 10.80 0.94
C GLY A 348 -22.67 11.05 1.71
N GLY A 349 -23.76 10.35 1.41
CA GLY A 349 -25.05 10.55 2.05
C GLY A 349 -25.47 12.03 2.03
N SER A 350 -25.56 12.64 3.21
CA SER A 350 -25.89 14.08 3.35
C SER A 350 -24.67 15.01 3.46
N PHE A 351 -23.45 14.48 3.47
CA PHE A 351 -22.24 15.27 3.74
C PHE A 351 -21.64 15.92 2.49
N TRP A 352 -21.75 15.28 1.32
CA TRP A 352 -21.29 15.86 0.06
C TRP A 352 -22.15 15.42 -1.11
N THR A 353 -21.97 16.13 -2.22
CA THR A 353 -22.60 15.81 -3.51
C THR A 353 -21.52 15.51 -4.54
N ALA A 354 -21.94 15.03 -5.71
CA ALA A 354 -21.05 14.69 -6.81
C ALA A 354 -20.15 15.88 -7.24
N ASP A 355 -20.62 17.12 -7.09
CA ASP A 355 -19.88 18.33 -7.47
C ASP A 355 -18.68 18.62 -6.56
N ALA A 356 -18.65 18.06 -5.35
CA ALA A 356 -17.54 18.20 -4.41
C ALA A 356 -16.38 17.22 -4.69
N ILE A 357 -16.57 16.29 -5.64
CA ILE A 357 -15.63 15.22 -5.95
C ILE A 357 -14.67 15.66 -7.06
N GLY A 358 -13.38 15.66 -6.73
CA GLY A 358 -12.27 15.85 -7.66
C GLY A 358 -11.31 14.65 -7.67
N VAL A 359 -10.20 14.77 -8.41
CA VAL A 359 -9.11 13.80 -8.40
C VAL A 359 -7.95 14.36 -7.60
N TRP A 360 -7.38 13.55 -6.71
CA TRP A 360 -6.25 13.97 -5.90
C TRP A 360 -4.97 14.06 -6.78
N PRO A 361 -4.33 15.24 -6.89
CA PRO A 361 -3.30 15.46 -7.91
C PRO A 361 -1.97 14.74 -7.65
N HIS A 362 -1.64 14.42 -6.39
CA HIS A 362 -0.34 13.87 -5.97
C HIS A 362 0.15 12.71 -6.84
N THR A 363 -0.72 11.74 -7.13
CA THR A 363 -0.33 10.53 -7.88
C THR A 363 0.10 10.83 -9.33
N GLU A 364 -0.55 11.80 -9.97
CA GLU A 364 -0.22 12.26 -11.32
C GLU A 364 0.98 13.20 -11.33
N GLU A 365 1.11 14.06 -10.32
CA GLU A 365 2.28 14.92 -10.13
C GLU A 365 3.56 14.10 -9.98
N ILE A 366 3.53 13.02 -9.19
CA ILE A 366 4.64 12.08 -9.09
C ILE A 366 4.93 11.47 -10.45
N ARG A 367 3.92 10.97 -11.17
CA ARG A 367 4.11 10.37 -12.51
C ARG A 367 4.78 11.34 -13.49
N VAL A 368 4.33 12.60 -13.53
CA VAL A 368 4.92 13.65 -14.37
C VAL A 368 6.35 13.96 -13.93
N ALA A 369 6.60 14.14 -12.63
CA ALA A 369 7.94 14.37 -12.10
C ALA A 369 8.92 13.22 -12.40
N ARG A 370 8.42 11.99 -12.51
CA ARG A 370 9.19 10.79 -12.88
C ARG A 370 9.53 10.69 -14.37
N GLN A 371 8.77 11.34 -15.24
CA GLN A 371 9.04 11.34 -16.69
C GLN A 371 10.28 12.18 -16.99
N ASP A 372 10.41 13.32 -16.30
CA ASP A 372 11.49 14.29 -16.51
C ASP A 372 12.39 14.43 -15.26
N LEU A 373 12.78 13.29 -14.68
CA LEU A 373 13.56 13.28 -13.44
C LEU A 373 14.96 13.92 -13.65
N PRO A 374 15.31 15.00 -12.92
CA PRO A 374 16.64 15.60 -12.97
C PRO A 374 17.77 14.60 -12.65
N ALA A 375 18.92 14.76 -13.31
CA ALA A 375 20.08 13.87 -13.15
C ALA A 375 20.54 13.71 -11.68
N SER A 376 20.47 14.77 -10.88
CA SER A 376 20.81 14.73 -9.45
C SER A 376 19.85 13.85 -8.64
N GLN A 377 18.55 13.91 -8.93
CA GLN A 377 17.53 13.04 -8.33
C GLN A 377 17.66 11.60 -8.85
N GLN A 378 17.98 11.41 -10.13
CA GLN A 378 18.27 10.08 -10.68
C GLN A 378 19.46 9.42 -9.98
N GLN A 379 20.55 10.15 -9.74
CA GLN A 379 21.71 9.65 -9.00
C GLN A 379 21.35 9.29 -7.56
N ARG A 380 20.59 10.12 -6.86
CA ARG A 380 20.14 9.84 -5.48
C ARG A 380 19.24 8.61 -5.41
N LEU A 381 18.36 8.42 -6.39
CA LEU A 381 17.55 7.21 -6.46
C LEU A 381 18.41 5.98 -6.76
N GLN A 382 19.42 6.09 -7.63
CA GLN A 382 20.37 5.02 -7.89
C GLN A 382 21.23 4.67 -6.65
N GLN A 383 21.55 5.65 -5.82
CA GLN A 383 22.20 5.38 -4.52
C GLN A 383 21.27 4.63 -3.57
N ARG A 384 19.98 5.01 -3.55
CA ARG A 384 18.98 4.37 -2.68
C ARG A 384 18.61 2.95 -3.09
N ILE A 385 18.63 2.65 -4.38
CA ILE A 385 18.34 1.30 -4.89
C ILE A 385 19.54 0.35 -4.74
N ARG A 386 20.77 0.89 -4.70
CA ARG A 386 22.01 0.11 -4.73
C ARG A 386 22.05 -1.04 -3.72
N PRO A 387 21.70 -0.87 -2.42
CA PRO A 387 21.72 -1.97 -1.45
C PRO A 387 20.89 -3.18 -1.90
N TYR A 388 19.74 -2.94 -2.52
CA TYR A 388 18.79 -3.98 -2.95
C TYR A 388 19.30 -4.81 -4.14
N LEU A 389 20.37 -4.37 -4.81
CA LEU A 389 21.00 -5.13 -5.89
C LEU A 389 22.02 -6.15 -5.38
N GLY A 390 22.37 -6.10 -4.09
CA GLY A 390 23.27 -7.06 -3.44
C GLY A 390 22.56 -8.27 -2.84
N PRO A 391 23.33 -9.20 -2.24
CA PRO A 391 24.79 -9.18 -2.11
C PRO A 391 25.52 -9.74 -3.35
N VAL A 392 26.84 -9.60 -3.35
CA VAL A 392 27.80 -10.33 -4.18
C VAL A 392 28.32 -11.51 -3.37
N ARG A 393 28.20 -12.72 -3.90
CA ARG A 393 28.64 -13.96 -3.24
C ARG A 393 29.93 -14.47 -3.88
N ILE A 394 30.68 -15.28 -3.13
CA ILE A 394 31.88 -15.93 -3.66
C ILE A 394 31.53 -17.39 -3.97
N ASN A 395 31.69 -17.78 -5.23
CA ASN A 395 31.53 -19.16 -5.64
C ASN A 395 32.74 -19.96 -5.20
N THR A 396 32.53 -20.97 -4.36
CA THR A 396 33.59 -21.89 -3.88
C THR A 396 33.46 -23.30 -4.46
N LYS A 397 32.51 -23.52 -5.38
CA LYS A 397 32.23 -24.84 -5.96
C LYS A 397 33.18 -25.20 -7.13
N GLY A 398 34.06 -24.29 -7.53
CA GLY A 398 35.08 -24.48 -8.56
C GLY A 398 36.49 -24.71 -8.00
N PRO A 399 37.49 -24.96 -8.86
CA PRO A 399 38.88 -25.14 -8.46
C PRO A 399 39.50 -23.86 -7.86
N GLU A 400 38.99 -22.69 -8.22
CA GLU A 400 39.40 -21.39 -7.67
C GLU A 400 38.15 -20.58 -7.27
N PRO A 401 38.11 -19.95 -6.08
CA PRO A 401 37.01 -19.10 -5.70
C PRO A 401 36.94 -17.82 -6.56
N PHE A 402 35.73 -17.38 -6.92
CA PHE A 402 35.54 -16.14 -7.68
C PHE A 402 34.23 -15.42 -7.27
N PRO A 403 34.16 -14.09 -7.38
CA PRO A 403 32.94 -13.35 -7.11
C PRO A 403 31.89 -13.58 -8.20
N GLU A 404 30.67 -13.91 -7.78
CA GLU A 404 29.50 -14.01 -8.66
C GLU A 404 28.93 -12.61 -8.95
N PRO A 405 28.14 -12.43 -10.03
CA PRO A 405 27.38 -11.20 -10.22
C PRO A 405 26.46 -10.92 -9.02
N PRO A 406 26.17 -9.64 -8.69
CA PRO A 406 25.22 -9.29 -7.62
C PRO A 406 23.88 -10.01 -7.81
N SER A 407 23.43 -10.73 -6.79
CA SER A 407 22.32 -11.68 -6.91
C SER A 407 20.94 -11.05 -6.72
N ARG A 408 20.87 -9.81 -6.19
CA ARG A 408 19.63 -9.08 -5.86
C ARG A 408 18.77 -9.78 -4.82
N ASP A 409 19.36 -10.65 -3.99
CA ASP A 409 18.64 -11.40 -2.95
C ASP A 409 17.87 -10.45 -2.02
N LEU A 410 18.42 -9.27 -1.71
CA LEU A 410 17.73 -8.31 -0.84
C LEU A 410 16.45 -7.78 -1.48
N TRP A 411 16.44 -7.50 -2.78
CA TRP A 411 15.22 -7.11 -3.49
C TRP A 411 14.16 -8.20 -3.40
N GLU A 412 14.51 -9.43 -3.79
CA GLU A 412 13.56 -10.55 -3.81
C GLU A 412 13.00 -10.85 -2.41
N THR A 413 13.89 -10.82 -1.39
CA THR A 413 13.51 -10.97 0.02
C THR A 413 12.57 -9.84 0.47
N ARG A 414 12.83 -8.60 0.03
CA ARG A 414 11.97 -7.47 0.36
C ARG A 414 10.59 -7.61 -0.27
N ILE A 415 10.50 -8.06 -1.53
CA ILE A 415 9.21 -8.33 -2.20
C ILE A 415 8.43 -9.43 -1.49
N GLU A 416 9.12 -10.48 -1.05
CA GLU A 416 8.49 -11.53 -0.26
C GLU A 416 7.92 -11.00 1.06
N HIS A 417 8.70 -10.17 1.78
CA HIS A 417 8.23 -9.51 2.99
C HIS A 417 7.06 -8.55 2.71
N MET A 418 7.12 -7.76 1.63
CA MET A 418 6.05 -6.84 1.21
C MET A 418 4.76 -7.60 0.94
N SER A 419 4.86 -8.78 0.32
CA SER A 419 3.73 -9.68 0.02
C SER A 419 3.08 -10.31 1.26
N GLY A 420 3.49 -9.94 2.48
CA GLY A 420 2.98 -10.48 3.74
C GLY A 420 3.61 -11.81 4.18
N ARG A 421 4.63 -12.33 3.46
CA ARG A 421 5.31 -13.60 3.77
C ARG A 421 6.52 -13.40 4.69
N SER A 422 6.30 -12.76 5.84
CA SER A 422 7.38 -12.37 6.78
C SER A 422 8.24 -13.55 7.26
N ALA A 423 7.62 -14.71 7.49
CA ALA A 423 8.33 -15.92 7.95
C ALA A 423 9.38 -16.42 6.96
N ALA A 424 9.02 -16.45 5.67
CA ALA A 424 9.94 -16.84 4.61
C ALA A 424 11.07 -15.81 4.44
N ALA A 425 10.71 -14.52 4.44
CA ALA A 425 11.67 -13.44 4.28
C ALA A 425 12.70 -13.36 5.42
N ARG A 426 12.32 -13.67 6.67
CA ARG A 426 13.22 -13.63 7.84
C ARG A 426 14.47 -14.49 7.65
N GLY A 427 14.32 -15.71 7.13
CA GLY A 427 15.45 -16.60 6.86
C GLY A 427 16.41 -16.01 5.81
N SER A 428 15.85 -15.44 4.74
CA SER A 428 16.63 -14.85 3.65
C SER A 428 17.38 -13.59 4.09
N TYR A 429 16.80 -12.72 4.93
CA TYR A 429 17.52 -11.58 5.51
C TYR A 429 18.75 -12.01 6.31
N GLN A 430 18.64 -13.08 7.11
CA GLN A 430 19.78 -13.61 7.85
C GLN A 430 20.88 -14.11 6.90
N LEU A 431 20.53 -14.78 5.80
CA LEU A 431 21.51 -15.23 4.80
C LEU A 431 22.20 -14.07 4.06
N ILE A 432 21.50 -12.95 3.84
CA ILE A 432 22.08 -11.74 3.26
C ILE A 432 23.08 -11.12 4.23
N ARG A 433 22.75 -11.03 5.52
CA ARG A 433 23.67 -10.52 6.55
C ARG A 433 24.94 -11.36 6.64
N LEU A 434 24.81 -12.69 6.59
CA LEU A 434 25.95 -13.60 6.60
C LEU A 434 26.85 -13.45 5.36
N ALA A 435 26.31 -12.99 4.22
CA ALA A 435 27.11 -12.74 3.02
C ALA A 435 28.01 -11.49 3.12
N ALA A 436 27.76 -10.61 4.09
CA ALA A 436 28.66 -9.49 4.41
C ALA A 436 29.65 -9.81 5.54
N ALA A 437 29.49 -10.95 6.21
CA ALA A 437 30.44 -11.39 7.23
C ALA A 437 31.73 -11.88 6.54
N PRO A 438 32.90 -11.66 7.16
CA PRO A 438 34.16 -12.10 6.56
C PRO A 438 34.18 -13.61 6.34
N VAL A 439 34.46 -14.06 5.10
CA VAL A 439 34.56 -15.49 4.81
C VAL A 439 35.98 -15.96 5.15
N LEU A 440 36.10 -16.71 6.25
CA LEU A 440 37.34 -17.39 6.62
C LEU A 440 37.51 -18.66 5.77
N ALA A 441 38.68 -18.85 5.16
CA ALA A 441 39.02 -20.12 4.52
C ALA A 441 39.21 -21.19 5.61
N ASN A 442 38.61 -22.37 5.41
CA ASN A 442 38.60 -23.45 6.43
C ASN A 442 40.00 -23.97 6.79
N ASP A 443 41.03 -23.77 5.96
CA ASP A 443 42.37 -24.35 6.14
C ASP A 443 43.52 -23.32 6.26
N ASP A 444 43.28 -22.03 6.02
CA ASP A 444 44.26 -20.94 6.24
C ASP A 444 43.55 -19.63 6.64
N PRO A 445 43.54 -19.28 7.94
CA PRO A 445 42.93 -18.04 8.44
C PRO A 445 43.54 -16.75 7.88
N SER A 446 44.68 -16.82 7.17
CA SER A 446 45.34 -15.67 6.55
C SER A 446 44.92 -15.41 5.09
N ALA A 447 44.24 -16.35 4.44
CA ALA A 447 43.67 -16.18 3.10
C ALA A 447 42.22 -15.70 3.21
N ILE A 448 42.03 -14.41 3.51
CA ILE A 448 40.73 -13.77 3.52
C ILE A 448 40.13 -13.87 2.11
N VAL A 449 39.08 -14.67 1.93
CA VAL A 449 38.41 -14.84 0.63
C VAL A 449 37.79 -13.51 0.18
N ASP A 450 37.47 -12.60 1.10
CA ASP A 450 37.02 -11.22 0.81
C ASP A 450 38.06 -10.37 0.07
N ALA A 451 39.34 -10.76 0.02
CA ALA A 451 40.32 -10.13 -0.85
C ALA A 451 39.96 -10.24 -2.34
N LEU A 452 39.07 -11.18 -2.69
CA LEU A 452 38.54 -11.35 -4.04
C LEU A 452 37.42 -10.36 -4.37
N LEU A 453 36.79 -9.74 -3.37
CA LEU A 453 35.75 -8.73 -3.58
C LEU A 453 36.40 -7.36 -3.80
N SER A 454 35.89 -6.61 -4.78
CA SER A 454 36.29 -5.22 -4.92
C SER A 454 35.79 -4.39 -3.73
N SER A 455 36.39 -3.23 -3.46
CA SER A 455 35.88 -2.31 -2.43
C SER A 455 34.44 -1.87 -2.70
N SER A 456 34.03 -1.83 -3.98
CA SER A 456 32.64 -1.55 -4.36
C SER A 456 31.69 -2.68 -3.95
N ASP A 457 32.11 -3.94 -4.12
CA ASP A 457 31.30 -5.11 -3.75
C ASP A 457 31.21 -5.29 -2.24
N GLN A 458 32.31 -5.06 -1.52
CA GLN A 458 32.31 -5.03 -0.05
C GLN A 458 31.36 -3.94 0.49
N SER A 459 31.43 -2.75 -0.11
CA SER A 459 30.53 -1.64 0.20
C SER A 459 29.05 -1.95 -0.11
N LEU A 460 28.79 -2.68 -1.20
CA LEU A 460 27.45 -3.14 -1.56
C LEU A 460 26.93 -4.19 -0.56
N ASN A 461 27.74 -5.19 -0.21
CA ASN A 461 27.38 -6.22 0.76
C ASN A 461 27.09 -5.65 2.13
N SER A 462 27.92 -4.71 2.60
CA SER A 462 27.71 -4.02 3.87
C SER A 462 26.37 -3.25 3.89
N GLN A 463 26.08 -2.49 2.84
CA GLN A 463 24.78 -1.80 2.69
C GLN A 463 23.59 -2.77 2.64
N ALA A 464 23.72 -3.87 1.89
CA ALA A 464 22.66 -4.88 1.80
C ALA A 464 22.41 -5.57 3.15
N ALA A 465 23.48 -5.84 3.92
CA ALA A 465 23.39 -6.42 5.24
C ALA A 465 22.77 -5.47 6.28
N ASP A 466 23.07 -4.17 6.20
CA ASP A 466 22.46 -3.14 7.05
C ASP A 466 20.93 -3.11 6.86
N GLU A 467 20.47 -2.96 5.60
CA GLU A 467 19.04 -2.99 5.27
C GLU A 467 18.39 -4.33 5.68
N ALA A 468 19.05 -5.46 5.41
CA ALA A 468 18.54 -6.76 5.80
C ALA A 468 18.37 -6.90 7.31
N PHE A 469 19.26 -6.29 8.11
CA PHE A 469 19.18 -6.34 9.56
C PHE A 469 17.97 -5.57 10.09
N TYR A 470 17.75 -4.34 9.61
CA TYR A 470 16.54 -3.59 9.94
C TYR A 470 15.26 -4.34 9.54
N TRP A 471 15.19 -4.83 8.30
CA TRP A 471 14.00 -5.51 7.80
C TRP A 471 13.72 -6.86 8.47
N MET A 472 14.76 -7.52 9.00
CA MET A 472 14.60 -8.73 9.80
C MET A 472 13.85 -8.45 11.11
N ALA A 473 14.12 -7.34 11.79
CA ALA A 473 13.39 -6.92 13.00
C ALA A 473 11.91 -6.65 12.67
N GLN A 474 11.63 -5.97 11.55
CA GLN A 474 10.27 -5.74 11.07
C GLN A 474 9.52 -7.05 10.72
N ALA A 475 10.22 -8.03 10.15
CA ALA A 475 9.66 -9.34 9.84
C ALA A 475 9.27 -10.11 11.12
N GLN A 476 10.15 -10.09 12.14
CA GLN A 476 9.87 -10.69 13.45
C GLN A 476 8.66 -10.02 14.14
N TYR A 477 8.57 -8.68 14.06
CA TYR A 477 7.40 -7.96 14.55
C TYR A 477 6.11 -8.43 13.87
N ALA A 478 6.12 -8.57 12.54
CA ALA A 478 4.97 -9.03 11.78
C ALA A 478 4.56 -10.47 12.11
N GLU A 479 5.51 -11.32 12.55
CA GLU A 479 5.26 -12.67 13.08
C GLU A 479 4.77 -12.68 14.55
N ARG A 480 4.63 -11.49 15.18
CA ARG A 480 4.29 -11.31 16.60
C ARG A 480 5.33 -11.88 17.57
N ASP A 481 6.58 -12.01 17.12
CA ASP A 481 7.73 -12.35 17.97
C ASP A 481 8.37 -11.05 18.49
N PHE A 482 7.61 -10.31 19.32
CA PHE A 482 7.95 -8.94 19.70
C PHE A 482 9.21 -8.88 20.58
N ALA A 483 9.42 -9.85 21.48
CA ALA A 483 10.65 -9.96 22.26
C ALA A 483 11.89 -10.09 21.36
N THR A 484 11.86 -10.97 20.35
CA THR A 484 13.00 -11.14 19.42
C THR A 484 13.15 -9.92 18.52
N ALA A 485 12.05 -9.32 18.07
CA ALA A 485 12.06 -8.08 17.29
C ALA A 485 12.71 -6.92 18.06
N ALA A 486 12.36 -6.74 19.35
CA ALA A 486 12.96 -5.74 20.23
C ALA A 486 14.47 -5.96 20.40
N ALA A 487 14.89 -7.21 20.66
CA ALA A 487 16.30 -7.54 20.82
C ALA A 487 17.10 -7.35 19.52
N THR A 488 16.50 -7.67 18.38
CA THR A 488 17.10 -7.47 17.05
C THR A 488 17.23 -5.99 16.73
N ALA A 489 16.19 -5.20 17.00
CA ALA A 489 16.22 -3.74 16.83
C ALA A 489 17.27 -3.08 17.74
N GLN A 490 17.37 -3.50 19.00
CA GLN A 490 18.39 -2.97 19.91
C GLN A 490 19.80 -3.26 19.41
N ARG A 491 20.08 -4.49 18.97
CA ARG A 491 21.40 -4.83 18.43
C ARG A 491 21.74 -4.03 17.17
N TYR A 492 20.76 -3.79 16.30
CA TYR A 492 20.95 -2.95 15.13
C TYR A 492 21.30 -1.50 15.50
N ILE A 493 20.67 -0.95 16.54
CA ILE A 493 21.01 0.38 17.10
C ILE A 493 22.43 0.37 17.68
N ASP A 494 22.78 -0.65 18.47
CA ASP A 494 24.10 -0.76 19.11
C ASP A 494 25.23 -0.88 18.08
N GLU A 495 24.96 -1.51 16.92
CA GLU A 495 25.88 -1.62 15.79
C GLU A 495 25.95 -0.33 14.94
N GLY A 496 25.10 0.68 15.22
CA GLY A 496 25.12 1.98 14.55
C GLY A 496 24.53 1.97 13.14
N GLY A 497 23.53 1.14 12.88
CA GLY A 497 22.92 1.01 11.56
C GLY A 497 22.23 2.28 11.04
N ASP A 498 22.12 2.42 9.72
CA ASP A 498 21.62 3.63 9.04
C ASP A 498 20.14 3.98 9.35
N ARG A 499 19.41 3.04 9.95
CA ARG A 499 17.99 3.17 10.33
C ARG A 499 17.77 3.07 11.85
N SER A 500 18.78 3.43 12.64
CA SER A 500 18.73 3.31 14.11
C SER A 500 17.55 4.07 14.72
N ASP A 501 17.20 5.23 14.17
CA ASP A 501 16.04 6.04 14.58
C ASP A 501 14.72 5.27 14.36
N GLU A 502 14.53 4.66 13.19
CA GLU A 502 13.35 3.84 12.92
C GLU A 502 13.33 2.55 13.75
N ALA A 503 14.50 1.95 14.02
CA ALA A 503 14.62 0.77 14.85
C ALA A 503 14.29 1.07 16.32
N ALA A 504 14.63 2.25 16.83
CA ALA A 504 14.27 2.70 18.16
C ALA A 504 12.74 2.82 18.31
N GLY A 505 12.08 3.41 17.30
CA GLY A 505 10.61 3.43 17.23
C GLY A 505 9.99 2.03 17.19
N LEU A 506 10.56 1.10 16.42
CA LEU A 506 10.11 -0.29 16.38
C LEU A 506 10.25 -0.99 17.75
N ARG A 507 11.37 -0.78 18.44
CA ARG A 507 11.61 -1.33 19.79
C ARG A 507 10.54 -0.86 20.77
N VAL A 508 10.18 0.43 20.75
CA VAL A 508 9.08 0.97 21.56
C VAL A 508 7.76 0.24 21.28
N LEU A 509 7.43 0.06 20.00
CA LEU A 509 6.20 -0.67 19.62
C LEU A 509 6.23 -2.14 20.08
N CYS A 510 7.40 -2.78 20.08
CA CYS A 510 7.55 -4.15 20.61
C CYS A 510 7.28 -4.20 22.12
N LEU A 511 7.85 -3.27 22.89
CA LEU A 511 7.61 -3.19 24.35
C LEU A 511 6.13 -3.03 24.66
N ALA A 512 5.45 -2.14 23.95
CA ALA A 512 4.01 -1.94 24.11
C ALA A 512 3.21 -3.19 23.74
N ALA A 513 3.58 -3.88 22.66
CA ALA A 513 2.93 -5.12 22.21
C ALA A 513 3.09 -6.30 23.19
N GLU A 514 4.17 -6.31 23.97
CA GLU A 514 4.41 -7.25 25.09
C GLU A 514 3.67 -6.83 26.38
N GLY A 515 2.87 -5.77 26.35
CA GLY A 515 2.17 -5.23 27.52
C GLY A 515 3.04 -4.41 28.46
N GLN A 516 4.28 -4.06 28.07
CA GLN A 516 5.21 -3.24 28.86
C GLN A 516 5.00 -1.75 28.55
N THR A 517 3.76 -1.28 28.69
CA THR A 517 3.33 0.07 28.26
C THR A 517 4.04 1.20 29.00
N GLU A 518 4.32 1.04 30.29
CA GLU A 518 5.09 2.01 31.09
C GLU A 518 6.52 2.16 30.58
N GLN A 519 7.23 1.04 30.39
CA GLN A 519 8.59 1.04 29.84
C GLN A 519 8.63 1.57 28.40
N ALA A 520 7.60 1.26 27.60
CA ALA A 520 7.47 1.82 26.26
C ALA A 520 7.31 3.35 26.31
N ALA A 521 6.49 3.88 27.23
CA ALA A 521 6.29 5.31 27.39
C ALA A 521 7.52 6.03 27.95
N GLU A 522 8.32 5.39 28.81
CA GLU A 522 9.62 5.89 29.24
C GLU A 522 10.61 5.94 28.07
N ALA A 523 10.71 4.85 27.29
CA ALA A 523 11.57 4.79 26.12
C ALA A 523 11.24 5.87 25.08
N VAL A 524 9.97 6.23 24.89
CA VAL A 524 9.56 7.37 24.03
C VAL A 524 10.15 8.70 24.51
N ALA A 525 10.26 8.92 25.83
CA ALA A 525 10.81 10.16 26.36
C ALA A 525 12.32 10.30 26.14
N GLU A 526 13.01 9.20 25.87
CA GLU A 526 14.46 9.15 25.57
C GLU A 526 14.76 9.32 24.08
N LEU A 527 13.74 9.27 23.21
CA LEU A 527 13.90 9.37 21.76
C LEU A 527 14.22 10.80 21.32
N PRO A 528 15.21 11.02 20.42
CA PRO A 528 15.46 12.35 19.85
C PRO A 528 14.28 12.88 19.03
N GLU A 529 14.10 14.20 19.03
CA GLU A 529 13.02 14.89 18.29
C GLU A 529 13.04 14.63 16.77
N THR A 530 14.18 14.21 16.24
CA THR A 530 14.40 13.91 14.83
C THR A 530 13.81 12.57 14.39
N ILE A 531 13.36 11.71 15.32
CA ILE A 531 12.89 10.37 14.97
C ILE A 531 11.64 10.43 14.06
N PRO A 532 11.67 9.73 12.91
CA PRO A 532 10.50 9.56 12.07
C PRO A 532 9.34 8.94 12.86
N GLY A 533 8.18 9.60 12.84
CA GLY A 533 6.99 9.12 13.53
C GLY A 533 6.99 9.33 15.04
N LEU A 534 7.91 10.11 15.61
CA LEU A 534 7.92 10.42 17.04
C LEU A 534 6.56 10.93 17.56
N ARG A 535 5.87 11.77 16.78
CA ARG A 535 4.54 12.30 17.12
C ARG A 535 3.50 11.19 17.38
N ARG A 536 3.56 10.11 16.59
CA ARG A 536 2.75 8.90 16.80
C ARG A 536 3.07 8.25 18.13
N LEU A 537 4.35 8.09 18.44
CA LEU A 537 4.82 7.45 19.66
C LEU A 537 4.51 8.29 20.90
N GLN A 538 4.57 9.62 20.80
CA GLN A 538 4.16 10.55 21.86
C GLN A 538 2.68 10.40 22.18
N TRP A 539 1.83 10.33 21.14
CA TRP A 539 0.41 10.06 21.32
C TRP A 539 0.14 8.74 22.06
N PHE A 540 0.86 7.66 21.68
CA PHE A 540 0.75 6.39 22.40
C PHE A 540 1.26 6.47 23.84
N ALA A 541 2.42 7.10 24.06
CA ALA A 541 3.03 7.22 25.38
C ALA A 541 2.12 7.96 26.37
N GLU A 542 1.38 8.98 25.94
CA GLU A 542 0.40 9.65 26.78
C GLU A 542 -0.71 8.68 27.26
N ARG A 543 -1.14 7.76 26.40
CA ARG A 543 -2.20 6.79 26.70
C ARG A 543 -1.69 5.63 27.54
N TRP A 544 -0.49 5.14 27.26
CA TRP A 544 0.17 4.07 28.01
C TRP A 544 0.43 4.42 29.48
N ARG A 545 0.55 5.71 29.80
CA ARG A 545 0.69 6.20 31.18
C ARG A 545 -0.63 6.31 31.94
N LYS A 546 -1.78 6.27 31.26
CA LYS A 546 -3.09 6.29 31.94
C LYS A 546 -3.35 4.88 32.48
N PRO A 547 -3.67 4.72 33.78
CA PRO A 547 -4.02 3.41 34.31
C PRO A 547 -5.27 2.89 33.57
N ALA A 548 -5.27 1.59 33.23
CA ALA A 548 -6.48 0.94 32.75
C ALA A 548 -7.60 1.16 33.78
N PRO A 549 -8.80 1.59 33.38
CA PRO A 549 -9.92 1.68 34.32
C PRO A 549 -10.15 0.29 34.95
N GLU A 550 -10.19 0.25 36.29
CA GLU A 550 -10.39 -0.98 37.09
C GLU A 550 -11.72 -1.68 36.81
#